data_AF-A0A8J7G0W3-F1
#
_entry.id   AF-A0A8J7G0W3-F1
#
_cell.length_a   1.000
_cell.length_b   1.000
_cell.length_c   1.000
_cell.angle_alpha   90.00
_cell.angle_beta   90.00
_cell.angle_gamma   90.00
#
_symmetry.space_group_name_H-M   'P 1'
#
loop_
_entity.id
_entity.type
_entity.pdbx_description
1 polymer ?
#
loop_
_entity_poly.entity_id
_entity_poly.type
_entity_poly.pdbx_seq_one_letter_code
_entity_poly.pdbx_strand_id
1 'polypeptide(L)'
;MQNRYHCGHAEHKQIAGSDWHASAIQFPCPACLRAMAIGQRKHTTAYVNLQQIGAAMASFVVEVSDATAALGELLSRQGYCSSSPARDELTHAAEAGRDGQVWRKEYHFGSDTPPHFVMALMQTIKQEVTILSEYCPALDGAVAFMAFPRRNADLEANLFAEHGSLEDAWHASAAMQ
;
A
#
# COMPACT_ATOMS: atom_id res chain seq x y z
N MET A 1 -32.04 2.70 -8.02
CA MET A 1 -31.17 3.47 -8.92
C MET A 1 -29.76 2.90 -8.78
N GLN A 2 -29.05 2.63 -9.88
CA GLN A 2 -27.65 2.18 -9.82
C GLN A 2 -26.74 3.38 -9.58
N ASN A 3 -25.90 3.33 -8.55
CA ASN A 3 -24.86 4.31 -8.34
C ASN A 3 -23.82 4.21 -9.46
N ARG A 4 -23.27 5.35 -9.86
CA ARG A 4 -22.29 5.48 -10.93
C ARG A 4 -21.11 6.31 -10.45
N TYR A 5 -19.93 6.00 -10.99
CA TYR A 5 -18.74 6.82 -10.83
C TYR A 5 -18.87 8.13 -11.63
N HIS A 6 -17.99 9.09 -11.33
CA HIS A 6 -17.91 10.36 -12.05
C HIS A 6 -17.72 10.19 -13.57
N CYS A 7 -17.03 9.12 -13.99
CA CYS A 7 -16.83 8.79 -15.41
C CYS A 7 -18.07 8.14 -16.08
N GLY A 8 -19.20 8.01 -15.39
CA GLY A 8 -20.45 7.46 -15.91
C GLY A 8 -20.55 5.93 -15.92
N HIS A 9 -19.47 5.22 -15.58
CA HIS A 9 -19.45 3.76 -15.45
C HIS A 9 -20.19 3.28 -14.20
N ALA A 10 -20.73 2.07 -14.29
CA ALA A 10 -21.40 1.42 -13.17
C ALA A 10 -20.44 1.20 -11.99
N GLU A 11 -20.99 1.22 -10.79
CA GLU A 11 -20.25 0.96 -9.57
C GLU A 11 -19.57 -0.43 -9.55
N HIS A 12 -18.37 -0.49 -8.96
CA HIS A 12 -17.65 -1.73 -8.76
C HIS A 12 -18.08 -2.42 -7.47
N LYS A 13 -18.44 -3.72 -7.54
CA LYS A 13 -18.96 -4.50 -6.41
C LYS A 13 -18.03 -4.53 -5.20
N GLN A 14 -16.72 -4.52 -5.43
CA GLN A 14 -15.71 -4.54 -4.36
C GLN A 14 -15.70 -3.27 -3.50
N ILE A 15 -16.13 -2.15 -4.08
CA ILE A 15 -16.15 -0.84 -3.42
C ILE A 15 -17.53 -0.58 -2.82
N ALA A 16 -18.58 -1.16 -3.38
CA ALA A 16 -19.94 -1.06 -2.87
C ALA A 16 -20.02 -1.55 -1.41
N GLY A 17 -20.49 -0.68 -0.52
CA GLY A 17 -20.63 -0.99 0.92
C GLY A 17 -19.33 -0.95 1.72
N SER A 18 -18.21 -0.56 1.12
CA SER A 18 -16.96 -0.26 1.83
C SER A 18 -16.92 1.20 2.30
N ASP A 19 -16.02 1.52 3.23
CA ASP A 19 -15.77 2.89 3.69
C ASP A 19 -15.27 3.81 2.54
N TRP A 20 -14.73 3.22 1.48
CA TRP A 20 -14.29 3.93 0.29
C TRP A 20 -15.47 4.43 -0.55
N HIS A 21 -16.63 3.79 -0.46
CA HIS A 21 -17.76 3.97 -1.37
C HIS A 21 -18.12 5.44 -1.60
N ALA A 22 -18.40 6.18 -0.52
CA ALA A 22 -18.91 7.55 -0.58
C ALA A 22 -17.92 8.53 -1.25
N SER A 23 -16.62 8.28 -1.09
CA SER A 23 -15.59 9.08 -1.75
C SER A 23 -15.35 8.59 -3.18
N ALA A 24 -15.21 7.28 -3.38
CA ALA A 24 -14.82 6.69 -4.66
C ALA A 24 -15.78 7.02 -5.80
N ILE A 25 -17.09 7.11 -5.55
CA ILE A 25 -18.08 7.47 -6.59
C ILE A 25 -17.89 8.89 -7.15
N GLN A 26 -17.20 9.78 -6.43
CA GLN A 26 -16.90 11.14 -6.85
C GLN A 26 -15.69 11.22 -7.80
N PHE A 27 -14.98 10.11 -7.98
CA PHE A 27 -13.80 9.99 -8.85
C PHE A 27 -14.10 9.11 -10.07
N PRO A 28 -13.22 9.11 -11.09
CA PRO A 28 -13.26 8.10 -12.14
C PRO A 28 -13.18 6.69 -11.53
N CYS A 29 -13.83 5.72 -12.18
CA CYS A 29 -13.84 4.34 -11.69
C CYS A 29 -12.42 3.73 -11.69
N PRO A 30 -12.20 2.60 -10.98
CA PRO A 30 -10.89 1.97 -10.93
C PRO A 30 -10.28 1.70 -12.31
N ALA A 31 -11.07 1.20 -13.26
CA ALA A 31 -10.61 0.95 -14.63
C ALA A 31 -10.16 2.23 -15.36
N CYS A 32 -10.85 3.36 -15.16
CA CYS A 32 -10.46 4.64 -15.74
C CYS A 32 -9.19 5.19 -15.11
N LEU A 33 -9.06 5.14 -13.78
CA LEU A 33 -7.83 5.57 -13.10
C LEU A 33 -6.64 4.68 -13.48
N ARG A 34 -6.86 3.37 -13.66
CA ARG A 34 -5.87 2.44 -14.18
C ARG A 34 -5.42 2.83 -15.59
N ALA A 35 -6.36 3.09 -16.50
CA ALA A 35 -6.05 3.54 -17.85
C ALA A 35 -5.27 4.87 -17.88
N MET A 36 -5.60 5.80 -16.98
CA MET A 36 -4.85 7.05 -16.80
C MET A 36 -3.42 6.77 -16.31
N ALA A 37 -3.24 5.90 -15.32
CA ALA A 37 -1.93 5.51 -14.82
C ALA A 37 -1.06 4.91 -15.94
N ILE A 38 -1.63 4.00 -16.75
CA ILE A 38 -0.96 3.41 -17.91
C ILE A 38 -0.57 4.49 -18.93
N GLY A 39 -1.49 5.40 -19.27
CA GLY A 39 -1.23 6.50 -20.20
C GLY A 39 -0.14 7.46 -19.71
N GLN A 40 -0.02 7.62 -18.40
CA GLN A 40 1.02 8.43 -17.74
C GLN A 40 2.31 7.64 -17.48
N ARG A 41 2.39 6.35 -17.88
CA ARG A 41 3.51 5.44 -17.62
C ARG A 41 3.86 5.34 -16.14
N LYS A 42 2.82 5.32 -15.30
CA LYS A 42 2.94 5.17 -13.85
C LYS A 42 3.06 3.70 -13.47
N HIS A 43 3.91 3.41 -12.49
CA HIS A 43 4.09 2.11 -11.87
C HIS A 43 3.48 2.12 -10.47
N THR A 44 2.19 2.41 -10.41
CA THR A 44 1.48 2.50 -9.13
C THR A 44 1.41 1.14 -8.45
N THR A 45 1.90 1.06 -7.22
CA THR A 45 1.94 -0.16 -6.41
C THR A 45 1.63 0.20 -4.96
N ALA A 46 0.88 -0.65 -4.28
CA ALA A 46 0.66 -0.56 -2.84
C ALA A 46 1.65 -1.49 -2.11
N TYR A 47 2.28 -0.98 -1.06
CA TYR A 47 3.20 -1.71 -0.20
C TYR A 47 2.60 -1.79 1.19
N VAL A 48 2.58 -3.00 1.75
CA VAL A 48 2.12 -3.25 3.12
C VAL A 48 3.30 -3.73 3.93
N ASN A 49 3.67 -3.00 4.96
CA ASN A 49 4.76 -3.40 5.85
C ASN A 49 4.36 -3.22 7.32
N LEU A 50 5.18 -3.80 8.21
CA LEU A 50 5.06 -3.64 9.65
C LEU A 50 6.28 -2.84 10.11
N GLN A 51 6.03 -1.71 10.77
CA GLN A 51 7.10 -0.85 11.30
C GLN A 51 7.03 -0.76 12.81
N GLN A 52 8.19 -0.72 13.44
CA GLN A 52 8.29 -0.48 14.87
C GLN A 52 8.41 1.02 15.13
N ILE A 53 7.33 1.65 15.61
CA ILE A 53 7.31 3.09 15.91
C ILE A 53 8.04 3.41 17.23
N GLY A 54 8.09 2.44 18.15
CA GLY A 54 8.81 2.55 19.40
C GLY A 54 8.86 1.23 20.16
N ALA A 55 9.43 1.26 21.37
CA ALA A 55 9.64 0.04 22.17
C ALA A 55 8.33 -0.71 22.50
N ALA A 56 7.21 0.00 22.62
CA ALA A 56 5.91 -0.57 22.98
C ALA A 56 4.84 -0.37 21.90
N MET A 57 5.21 0.05 20.69
CA MET A 57 4.25 0.41 19.64
C MET A 57 4.75 0.02 18.27
N ALA A 58 3.85 -0.60 17.50
CA ALA A 58 4.07 -0.95 16.12
C ALA A 58 2.95 -0.38 15.25
N SER A 59 3.17 -0.36 13.94
CA SER A 59 2.19 0.11 12.98
C SER A 59 2.22 -0.77 11.75
N PHE A 60 1.05 -1.24 11.31
CA PHE A 60 0.95 -1.64 9.92
C PHE A 60 0.88 -0.39 9.07
N VAL A 61 1.66 -0.37 8.00
CA VAL A 61 1.75 0.78 7.11
C VAL A 61 1.35 0.35 5.71
N VAL A 62 0.49 1.13 5.10
CA VAL A 62 0.17 1.03 3.67
C VAL A 62 0.75 2.25 2.97
N GLU A 63 1.62 2.01 1.99
CA GLU A 63 2.22 3.05 1.15
C GLU A 63 1.85 2.81 -0.31
N VAL A 64 1.26 3.81 -0.97
CA VAL A 64 0.97 3.77 -2.41
C VAL A 64 1.98 4.66 -3.13
N SER A 65 2.83 4.05 -3.95
CA SER A 65 3.83 4.75 -4.75
C SER A 65 3.27 5.18 -6.10
N ASP A 66 3.85 6.24 -6.66
CA ASP A 66 3.65 6.66 -8.06
C ASP A 66 2.17 6.73 -8.48
N ALA A 67 1.33 7.25 -7.59
CA ALA A 67 -0.10 7.45 -7.86
C ALA A 67 -0.30 8.56 -8.90
N THR A 68 -1.36 8.46 -9.70
CA THR A 68 -1.85 9.60 -10.50
C THR A 68 -2.38 10.69 -9.57
N ALA A 69 -2.47 11.94 -10.04
CA ALA A 69 -3.02 13.03 -9.23
C ALA A 69 -4.45 12.75 -8.74
N ALA A 70 -5.29 12.17 -9.60
CA ALA A 70 -6.67 11.82 -9.26
C ALA A 70 -6.74 10.68 -8.23
N LEU A 71 -5.86 9.68 -8.34
CA LEU A 71 -5.76 8.64 -7.31
C LEU A 71 -5.24 9.21 -5.99
N GLY A 72 -4.27 10.13 -6.03
CA GLY A 72 -3.77 10.82 -4.84
C GLY A 72 -4.85 11.62 -4.11
N GLU A 73 -5.72 12.32 -4.84
CA GLU A 73 -6.86 13.02 -4.22
C GLU A 73 -7.87 12.03 -3.61
N LEU A 74 -8.14 10.89 -4.26
CA LEU A 74 -8.97 9.86 -3.64
C LEU A 74 -8.33 9.31 -2.36
N LEU A 75 -7.02 9.03 -2.38
CA LEU A 75 -6.25 8.53 -1.24
C LEU A 75 -6.29 9.51 -0.06
N SER A 76 -6.17 10.81 -0.31
CA SER A 76 -6.26 11.83 0.75
C SER A 76 -7.60 11.80 1.46
N ARG A 77 -8.70 11.58 0.73
CA ARG A 77 -10.04 11.43 1.30
C ARG A 77 -10.22 10.12 2.08
N GLN A 78 -9.34 9.13 1.86
CA GLN A 78 -9.30 7.88 2.62
C GLN A 78 -8.34 7.93 3.83
N GLY A 79 -7.83 9.12 4.14
CA GLY A 79 -6.95 9.35 5.29
C GLY A 79 -5.47 9.06 5.01
N TYR A 80 -5.07 8.93 3.73
CA TYR A 80 -3.66 8.86 3.39
C TYR A 80 -3.04 10.25 3.38
N CYS A 81 -1.83 10.35 3.90
CA CYS A 81 -1.03 11.57 3.87
C CYS A 81 0.14 11.40 2.89
N SER A 82 0.50 12.48 2.21
CA SER A 82 1.70 12.50 1.38
C SER A 82 2.96 12.47 2.25
N SER A 83 3.89 11.57 1.97
CA SER A 83 5.14 11.41 2.73
C SER A 83 6.29 10.93 1.85
N SER A 84 7.51 10.96 2.40
CA SER A 84 8.67 10.27 1.83
C SER A 84 8.53 8.75 2.06
N PRO A 85 8.97 7.90 1.12
CA PRO A 85 8.85 6.45 1.26
C PRO A 85 9.67 5.91 2.42
N ALA A 86 9.12 4.94 3.15
CA ALA A 86 9.93 4.12 4.05
C ALA A 86 10.95 3.28 3.26
N ARG A 87 12.06 2.98 3.94
CA ARG A 87 13.17 2.17 3.40
C ARG A 87 13.30 0.82 4.10
N ASP A 88 12.82 0.74 5.33
CA ASP A 88 12.89 -0.43 6.21
C ASP A 88 11.88 -0.29 7.37
N GLU A 89 11.85 -1.27 8.27
CA GLU A 89 10.92 -1.39 9.40
C GLU A 89 11.15 -0.33 10.50
N LEU A 90 12.32 0.32 10.51
CA LEU A 90 12.75 1.25 11.56
C LEU A 90 12.71 2.71 11.08
N THR A 91 12.70 2.92 9.77
CA THR A 91 12.68 4.26 9.17
C THR A 91 11.25 4.79 9.13
N HIS A 92 11.00 5.82 9.94
CA HIS A 92 9.73 6.54 9.95
C HIS A 92 9.60 7.50 8.76
N ALA A 93 8.36 7.70 8.35
CA ALA A 93 7.99 8.72 7.39
C ALA A 93 8.43 10.11 7.85
N ALA A 94 9.19 10.81 7.00
CA ALA A 94 9.42 12.24 7.09
C ALA A 94 8.43 12.97 6.16
N GLU A 95 8.27 14.29 6.35
CA GLU A 95 7.54 15.11 5.38
C GLU A 95 8.07 14.87 3.95
N ALA A 96 7.18 14.93 2.96
CA ALA A 96 7.52 14.65 1.58
C ALA A 96 8.64 15.60 1.11
N GLY A 97 9.86 15.07 0.99
CA GLY A 97 11.04 15.80 0.53
C GLY A 97 11.20 15.72 -0.99
N ARG A 98 12.42 15.93 -1.47
CA ARG A 98 12.77 15.73 -2.90
C ARG A 98 12.81 14.27 -3.33
N ASP A 99 12.75 13.33 -2.37
CA ASP A 99 13.10 11.92 -2.53
C ASP A 99 11.89 11.03 -2.84
N GLY A 100 11.11 11.41 -3.85
CA GLY A 100 9.90 10.69 -4.24
C GLY A 100 8.75 10.85 -3.24
N GLN A 101 7.53 10.68 -3.75
CA GLN A 101 6.30 10.88 -2.98
C GLN A 101 5.51 9.57 -2.92
N VAL A 102 5.13 9.17 -1.72
CA VAL A 102 4.15 8.10 -1.49
C VAL A 102 2.94 8.66 -0.76
N TRP A 103 1.80 8.00 -0.93
CA TRP A 103 0.63 8.19 -0.09
C TRP A 103 0.65 7.14 1.00
N ARG A 104 0.65 7.57 2.25
CA ARG A 104 0.90 6.72 3.40
C ARG A 104 -0.25 6.76 4.38
N LYS A 105 -0.62 5.60 4.92
CA LYS A 105 -1.58 5.44 6.00
C LYS A 105 -1.06 4.43 7.01
N GLU A 106 -1.26 4.73 8.29
CA GLU A 106 -0.66 4.00 9.41
C GLU A 106 -1.75 3.49 10.35
N TYR A 107 -1.59 2.25 10.80
CA TYR A 107 -2.50 1.59 11.73
C TYR A 107 -1.73 1.17 12.97
N HIS A 108 -1.76 2.05 13.96
CA HIS A 108 -1.02 1.90 15.21
C HIS A 108 -1.65 0.87 16.14
N PHE A 109 -0.81 0.08 16.80
CA PHE A 109 -1.20 -0.81 17.89
C PHE A 109 -0.07 -0.98 18.91
N GLY A 110 -0.45 -1.19 20.17
CA GLY A 110 0.50 -1.45 21.25
C GLY A 110 1.08 -2.87 21.15
N SER A 111 2.32 -3.07 21.59
CA SER A 111 2.94 -4.40 21.62
C SER A 111 2.22 -5.40 22.54
N ASP A 112 1.42 -4.90 23.47
CA ASP A 112 0.56 -5.66 24.38
C ASP A 112 -0.86 -5.89 23.83
N THR A 113 -1.15 -5.44 22.60
CA THR A 113 -2.46 -5.61 21.97
C THR A 113 -2.78 -7.10 21.84
N PRO A 114 -3.95 -7.56 22.33
CA PRO A 114 -4.34 -8.95 22.19
C PRO A 114 -4.35 -9.42 20.73
N PRO A 115 -3.86 -10.64 20.42
CA PRO A 115 -3.67 -11.10 19.04
C PRO A 115 -4.94 -11.04 18.17
N HIS A 116 -6.12 -11.26 18.76
CA HIS A 116 -7.38 -11.22 18.01
C HIS A 116 -7.72 -9.81 17.47
N PHE A 117 -7.29 -8.74 18.15
CA PHE A 117 -7.44 -7.38 17.63
C PHE A 117 -6.46 -7.10 16.50
N VAL A 118 -5.22 -7.60 16.61
CA VAL A 118 -4.23 -7.51 15.52
C VAL A 118 -4.73 -8.24 14.27
N MET A 119 -5.32 -9.44 14.44
CA MET A 119 -5.93 -10.19 13.32
C MET A 119 -7.11 -9.45 12.70
N ALA A 120 -7.97 -8.82 13.50
CA ALA A 120 -9.07 -8.00 13.00
C ALA A 120 -8.54 -6.81 12.19
N LEU A 121 -7.48 -6.16 12.67
CA LEU A 121 -6.81 -5.07 11.96
C LEU A 121 -6.21 -5.53 10.63
N MET A 122 -5.53 -6.68 10.61
CA MET A 122 -5.02 -7.28 9.37
C MET A 122 -6.13 -7.57 8.37
N GLN A 123 -7.32 -7.97 8.83
CA GLN A 123 -8.47 -8.20 7.95
C GLN A 123 -8.98 -6.88 7.34
N THR A 124 -9.02 -5.79 8.11
CA THR A 124 -9.33 -4.45 7.60
C THR A 124 -8.31 -4.00 6.55
N ILE A 125 -7.02 -4.16 6.84
CA ILE A 125 -5.94 -3.82 5.89
C ILE A 125 -6.07 -4.64 4.61
N LYS A 126 -6.34 -5.94 4.72
CA LYS A 126 -6.56 -6.82 3.57
C LYS A 126 -7.70 -6.32 2.68
N GLN A 127 -8.82 -5.91 3.26
CA GLN A 127 -9.93 -5.34 2.50
C GLN A 127 -9.52 -4.04 1.80
N GLU A 128 -8.82 -3.16 2.51
CA GLU A 128 -8.35 -1.88 1.96
C GLU A 128 -7.40 -2.08 0.78
N VAL A 129 -6.41 -2.97 0.89
CA VAL A 129 -5.45 -3.23 -0.20
C VAL A 129 -6.07 -4.00 -1.36
N THR A 130 -7.11 -4.80 -1.10
CA THR A 130 -7.94 -5.46 -2.12
C THR A 130 -8.77 -4.44 -2.92
N ILE A 131 -9.12 -3.30 -2.34
CA ILE A 131 -9.74 -2.18 -3.06
C ILE A 131 -8.67 -1.40 -3.83
N LEU A 132 -7.52 -1.12 -3.21
CA LEU A 132 -6.40 -0.42 -3.85
C LEU A 132 -5.88 -1.12 -5.10
N SER A 133 -5.82 -2.45 -5.09
CA SER A 133 -5.36 -3.24 -6.24
C SER A 133 -6.19 -2.98 -7.49
N GLU A 134 -7.47 -2.63 -7.35
CA GLU A 134 -8.33 -2.29 -8.49
C GLU A 134 -7.87 -1.00 -9.20
N TYR A 135 -7.16 -0.12 -8.51
CA TYR A 135 -6.64 1.13 -9.09
C TYR A 135 -5.24 0.96 -9.70
N CYS A 136 -4.54 -0.14 -9.44
CA CYS A 136 -3.17 -0.35 -9.88
C CYS A 136 -3.10 -0.86 -11.34
N PRO A 137 -2.12 -0.40 -12.14
CA PRO A 137 -1.94 -0.79 -13.55
C PRO A 137 -1.43 -2.22 -13.73
N ALA A 138 -0.54 -2.70 -12.84
CA ALA A 138 -0.11 -4.08 -12.80
C ALA A 138 -1.11 -4.89 -11.97
N LEU A 139 -1.82 -5.85 -12.59
CA LEU A 139 -2.73 -6.73 -11.85
C LEU A 139 -1.94 -7.72 -10.99
N ASP A 140 -0.90 -8.31 -11.58
CA ASP A 140 0.09 -9.11 -10.86
C ASP A 140 1.15 -8.17 -10.26
N GLY A 141 1.29 -8.17 -8.94
CA GLY A 141 2.19 -7.23 -8.24
C GLY A 141 1.58 -5.86 -7.91
N ALA A 142 0.25 -5.70 -7.99
CA ALA A 142 -0.46 -4.50 -7.53
C ALA A 142 -0.17 -4.17 -6.05
N VAL A 143 0.00 -5.22 -5.25
CA VAL A 143 0.22 -5.15 -3.81
C VAL A 143 1.42 -6.00 -3.45
N ALA A 144 2.38 -5.43 -2.72
CA ALA A 144 3.53 -6.12 -2.17
C ALA A 144 3.45 -6.13 -0.64
N PHE A 145 3.56 -7.31 -0.03
CA PHE A 145 3.55 -7.48 1.42
C PHE A 145 4.97 -7.64 1.95
N MET A 146 5.22 -7.10 3.15
CA MET A 146 6.53 -7.06 3.79
C MET A 146 7.60 -6.46 2.88
N ALA A 147 7.22 -5.41 2.14
CA ALA A 147 8.05 -4.76 1.14
C ALA A 147 7.97 -3.22 1.28
N PHE A 148 8.97 -2.55 0.72
CA PHE A 148 9.11 -1.09 0.77
C PHE A 148 9.20 -0.48 -0.63
N PRO A 149 8.63 0.73 -0.86
CA PRO A 149 8.69 1.42 -2.15
C PRO A 149 10.11 1.74 -2.62
N ARG A 150 11.05 1.91 -1.67
CA ARG A 150 12.48 1.93 -1.94
C ARG A 150 13.15 0.87 -1.08
N ARG A 151 13.75 -0.13 -1.71
CA ARG A 151 14.62 -1.10 -1.01
C ARG A 151 15.87 -0.39 -0.50
N ASN A 152 16.24 -0.67 0.74
CA ASN A 152 17.50 -0.22 1.30
C ASN A 152 18.60 -1.22 0.89
N ALA A 153 19.30 -0.94 -0.22
CA ALA A 153 20.34 -1.83 -0.74
C ALA A 153 21.46 -2.12 0.28
N ASP A 154 21.76 -1.16 1.16
CA ASP A 154 22.75 -1.33 2.22
C ASP A 154 22.22 -2.26 3.32
N LEU A 155 20.94 -2.17 3.68
CA LEU A 155 20.32 -3.09 4.65
C LEU A 155 20.20 -4.50 4.05
N GLU A 156 19.81 -4.63 2.79
CA GLU A 156 19.75 -5.93 2.09
C GLU A 156 21.13 -6.57 2.01
N ALA A 157 22.17 -5.80 1.68
CA ALA A 157 23.55 -6.28 1.66
C ALA A 157 24.05 -6.71 3.05
N ASN A 158 23.58 -6.06 4.13
CA ASN A 158 23.97 -6.39 5.50
C ASN A 158 23.18 -7.57 6.09
N LEU A 159 21.88 -7.67 5.82
CA LEU A 159 21.01 -8.75 6.34
C LEU A 159 21.11 -10.03 5.51
N PHE A 160 21.37 -9.92 4.20
CA PHE A 160 21.43 -11.04 3.26
C PHE A 160 22.82 -11.16 2.61
N ALA A 161 23.88 -10.75 3.29
CA ALA A 161 25.26 -10.83 2.79
C ALA A 161 25.62 -12.22 2.22
N GLU A 162 25.04 -13.30 2.76
CA GLU A 162 25.25 -14.68 2.33
C GLU A 162 24.25 -15.18 1.28
N HIS A 163 23.15 -14.45 1.03
CA HIS A 163 22.05 -14.89 0.17
C HIS A 163 21.69 -13.92 -0.97
N GLY A 164 22.29 -12.73 -1.06
CA GLY A 164 22.11 -11.77 -2.15
C GLY A 164 20.87 -10.90 -2.00
N SER A 165 19.69 -11.48 -1.76
CA SER A 165 18.44 -10.76 -1.47
C SER A 165 17.48 -11.58 -0.61
N LEU A 166 16.46 -10.94 -0.02
CA LEU A 166 15.37 -11.62 0.70
C LEU A 166 14.63 -12.63 -0.20
N GLU A 167 14.46 -12.27 -1.48
CA GLU A 167 13.81 -13.12 -2.49
C GLU A 167 14.62 -14.40 -2.74
N ASP A 168 15.94 -14.26 -2.88
CA ASP A 168 16.86 -15.39 -3.08
C ASP A 168 16.93 -16.28 -1.83
N ALA A 169 16.95 -15.69 -0.63
CA ALA A 169 16.91 -16.43 0.64
C ALA A 169 15.61 -17.23 0.80
N TRP A 170 14.47 -16.63 0.43
CA TRP A 170 13.17 -17.30 0.48
C TRP A 170 13.10 -18.47 -0.51
N HIS A 171 13.53 -18.26 -1.76
CA HIS A 171 13.55 -19.32 -2.77
C HIS A 171 14.56 -20.43 -2.44
N ALA A 172 15.72 -20.10 -1.88
CA ALA A 172 16.69 -21.10 -1.41
C ALA A 172 16.11 -21.98 -0.29
N SER A 173 15.35 -21.39 0.65
CA SER A 173 14.71 -22.14 1.74
C SER A 173 13.60 -23.08 1.25
N ALA A 174 12.88 -22.69 0.18
CA ALA A 174 11.83 -23.51 -0.43
C ALA A 174 12.39 -24.68 -1.27
N ALA A 175 13.62 -24.56 -1.77
CA ALA A 175 14.31 -25.62 -2.52
C ALA A 175 14.98 -26.69 -1.63
N MET A 176 15.02 -26.47 -0.31
CA MET A 176 15.57 -27.42 0.68
C MET A 176 14.50 -28.31 1.36
N GLN A 177 13.25 -28.29 0.85
CA GLN A 177 12.16 -29.21 1.24
C GLN A 177 11.91 -30.24 0.13
#